data_AF-A0A7W1LDM1-F1
#
_entry.id   AF-A0A7W1LDM1-F1
#
_cell.length_a   1.000
_cell.length_b   1.000
_cell.length_c   1.000
_cell.angle_alpha   90.00
_cell.angle_beta   90.00
_cell.angle_gamma   90.00
#
_symmetry.space_group_name_H-M   'P 1'
#
loop_
_entity.id
_entity.type
_entity.pdbx_description
1 polymer ?
#
loop_
_entity_poly.entity_id
_entity_poly.type
_entity_poly.pdbx_seq_one_letter_code
_entity_poly.pdbx_strand_id
1 'polypeptide(L)' 'MSENGTVAATENTVDTTVEIAAAKDETAENTEDISYHAVEKEGSVTAIWEMQGRKHVRTIDPRSNEGKQILALFETAG' A
#
# COMPACT_ATOMS: atom_id res chain seq x y z
N MET A 1 26.66 -47.45 -9.02
CA MET A 1 26.16 -46.17 -9.55
C MET A 1 24.67 -46.17 -9.32
N SER A 2 24.22 -45.48 -8.28
CA SER A 2 22.79 -45.33 -7.96
C SER A 2 22.53 -43.85 -7.90
N GLU A 3 21.97 -43.33 -8.99
CA GLU A 3 21.36 -42.02 -9.04
C GLU A 3 20.00 -42.11 -8.33
N ASN A 4 19.77 -41.28 -7.32
CA ASN A 4 18.42 -40.75 -7.08
C ASN A 4 18.52 -39.42 -6.33
N GLY A 5 17.83 -38.43 -6.89
CA GLY A 5 17.91 -37.03 -6.50
C GLY A 5 17.15 -36.70 -5.23
N THR A 6 17.46 -35.52 -4.71
CA THR A 6 16.56 -34.73 -3.88
C THR A 6 16.92 -33.27 -4.15
N VAL A 7 16.14 -32.64 -5.02
CA VAL A 7 16.06 -31.19 -5.10
C VAL A 7 14.99 -30.75 -4.11
N ALA A 8 15.38 -30.08 -3.04
CA ALA A 8 14.46 -29.43 -2.12
C ALA A 8 15.16 -28.27 -1.43
N ALA A 9 15.07 -27.09 -2.07
CA ALA A 9 15.08 -25.83 -1.36
C ALA A 9 14.13 -24.90 -2.12
N THR A 10 12.87 -24.98 -1.71
CA THR A 10 11.80 -24.10 -2.15
C THR A 10 11.96 -22.80 -1.38
N GLU A 11 12.53 -21.78 -1.99
CA GLU A 11 12.40 -20.40 -1.52
C GLU A 11 11.53 -19.67 -2.54
N ASN A 12 10.24 -20.00 -2.52
CA ASN A 12 9.24 -19.15 -3.14
C ASN A 12 8.89 -18.08 -2.10
N THR A 13 9.73 -17.06 -2.04
CA THR A 13 9.41 -15.78 -1.41
C THR A 13 8.28 -15.18 -2.22
N VAL A 14 7.06 -15.55 -1.84
CA VAL A 14 5.84 -14.87 -2.26
C VAL A 14 5.89 -13.49 -1.59
N ASP A 15 6.51 -12.55 -2.31
CA ASP A 15 6.23 -11.13 -2.17
C ASP A 15 4.78 -10.95 -2.66
N THR A 16 3.83 -11.24 -1.76
CA THR A 16 2.45 -10.81 -1.92
C THR A 16 2.43 -9.32 -1.63
N THR A 17 2.86 -8.54 -2.62
CA THR A 17 2.38 -7.17 -2.79
C THR A 17 0.88 -7.27 -3.04
N VAL A 18 0.09 -7.09 -1.99
CA VAL A 18 -1.35 -6.89 -2.14
C VAL A 18 -1.53 -5.48 -2.68
N GLU A 19 -1.66 -5.34 -4.00
CA GLU A 19 -2.33 -4.18 -4.58
C GLU A 19 -3.80 -4.22 -4.14
N ILE A 20 -4.11 -3.60 -3.00
CA ILE A 20 -5.46 -3.14 -2.70
C ILE A 20 -5.76 -1.95 -3.62
N ALA A 21 -6.10 -2.27 -4.86
CA ALA A 21 -6.80 -1.35 -5.76
C ALA A 21 -8.26 -1.21 -5.29
N ALA A 22 -8.46 -0.55 -4.15
CA ALA A 22 -9.78 -0.10 -3.72
C ALA A 22 -10.07 1.25 -4.40
N ALA A 23 -10.41 1.17 -5.69
CA ALA A 23 -11.05 2.28 -6.39
C ALA A 23 -12.52 2.34 -5.96
N LYS A 24 -12.85 3.28 -5.06
CA LYS A 24 -14.11 4.05 -5.07
C LYS A 24 -14.15 5.07 -3.94
N ASP A 25 -13.93 6.33 -4.30
CA ASP A 25 -14.88 7.38 -3.94
C ASP A 25 -14.92 8.41 -5.07
N GLU A 26 -15.96 8.29 -5.90
CA GLU A 26 -16.31 9.27 -6.92
C GLU A 26 -17.15 10.37 -6.25
N THR A 27 -16.55 11.29 -5.49
CA THR A 27 -17.18 12.59 -5.15
C THR A 27 -16.13 13.63 -4.74
N ALA A 28 -15.54 14.33 -5.72
CA ALA A 28 -15.10 15.72 -5.56
C ALA A 28 -14.66 16.29 -6.92
N GLU A 29 -15.61 16.89 -7.65
CA GLU A 29 -15.27 17.70 -8.82
C GLU A 29 -14.41 18.92 -8.40
N ASN A 30 -13.17 18.91 -8.86
CA ASN A 30 -12.30 20.06 -9.18
C ASN A 30 -11.73 20.90 -8.03
N THR A 31 -10.60 20.48 -7.43
CA THR A 31 -9.46 21.37 -7.05
C THR A 31 -8.21 20.50 -6.79
N GLU A 32 -7.57 19.95 -7.83
CA GLU A 32 -6.39 19.09 -7.66
C GLU A 32 -6.73 17.71 -7.07
N ASP A 33 -6.69 16.68 -7.91
CA ASP A 33 -7.06 15.30 -7.57
C ASP A 33 -6.06 14.68 -6.57
N ILE A 34 -6.10 15.06 -5.29
CA ILE A 34 -5.20 14.50 -4.26
C ILE A 34 -5.83 13.22 -3.70
N SER A 35 -5.18 12.09 -3.97
CA SER A 35 -5.52 10.76 -3.46
C SER A 35 -4.42 10.26 -2.53
N TYR A 36 -4.74 9.47 -1.52
CA TYR A 36 -3.74 8.88 -0.62
C TYR A 36 -3.71 7.36 -0.75
N HIS A 37 -2.52 6.77 -0.72
CA HIS A 37 -2.32 5.33 -0.78
C HIS A 37 -1.44 4.83 0.37
N ALA A 38 -1.99 3.98 1.25
CA ALA A 38 -1.25 3.42 2.39
C ALA A 38 -0.50 2.15 1.96
N VAL A 39 0.82 2.14 2.17
CA VAL A 39 1.69 0.99 1.90
C VAL A 39 1.85 0.21 3.20
N GLU A 40 1.28 -0.98 3.22
CA GLU A 40 1.33 -1.90 4.36
C GLU A 40 2.41 -2.97 4.17
N LYS A 41 3.18 -3.22 5.23
CA LYS A 41 4.16 -4.31 5.28
C LYS A 41 3.99 -5.04 6.61
N GLU A 42 3.86 -6.37 6.56
CA GLU A 42 3.72 -7.22 7.75
C GLU A 42 2.55 -6.79 8.67
N GLY A 43 1.46 -6.28 8.07
CA GLY A 43 0.27 -5.83 8.80
C GLY A 43 0.41 -4.47 9.50
N SER A 44 1.41 -3.67 9.13
CA SER A 44 1.56 -2.29 9.60
C SER A 44 1.77 -1.33 8.44
N VAL A 45 1.07 -0.20 8.45
CA VAL A 45 1.31 0.89 7.48
C VAL A 45 2.72 1.43 7.69
N THR A 46 3.53 1.35 6.64
CA THR A 46 4.94 1.78 6.64
C THR A 46 5.14 3.13 5.98
N ALA A 47 4.27 3.49 5.03
CA ALA A 47 4.31 4.74 4.31
C ALA A 47 2.92 5.09 3.78
N ILE A 48 2.65 6.37 3.57
CA ILE A 48 1.44 6.85 2.88
C ILE A 48 1.90 7.70 1.70
N TRP A 49 1.40 7.42 0.51
CA TRP A 49 1.72 8.17 -0.69
C TRP A 49 0.63 9.19 -0.99
N GLU A 50 1.02 10.46 -1.07
CA GLU A 50 0.18 11.50 -1.66
C GLU A 50 0.31 11.41 -3.17
N MET A 51 -0.78 11.07 -3.82
CA MET A 51 -0.92 10.98 -5.27
C MET A 51 -1.69 12.20 -5.74
N GLN A 52 -1.23 12.84 -6.81
CA GLN A 52 -2.01 13.86 -7.52
C GLN A 52 -2.40 13.28 -8.88
N GLY A 53 -3.66 12.88 -9.04
CA GLY A 53 -4.09 12.03 -10.13
C GLY A 53 -3.35 10.71 -10.13
N ARG A 54 -2.48 10.52 -11.13
CA ARG A 54 -1.70 9.29 -11.32
C ARG A 54 -0.24 9.41 -10.87
N LYS A 55 0.16 10.57 -10.36
CA LYS A 55 1.56 10.88 -10.04
C LYS A 55 1.78 10.88 -8.53
N HIS A 56 2.83 10.21 -8.07
CA HIS A 56 3.30 10.36 -6.69
C HIS A 56 3.91 11.74 -6.46
N VAL A 57 3.35 12.47 -5.50
CA VAL A 57 3.82 13.79 -5.08
C VAL A 57 4.86 13.64 -3.97
N ARG A 58 4.48 12.97 -2.87
CA ARG A 58 5.35 12.78 -1.71
C ARG A 58 4.96 11.56 -0.88
N THR A 59 5.91 11.08 -0.07
CA THR A 59 5.68 10.08 0.96
C THR A 59 5.48 10.77 2.31
N ILE A 60 4.36 10.46 2.95
CA ILE A 60 3.95 10.92 4.27
C ILE A 60 4.25 9.79 5.25
N ASP A 61 4.87 10.14 6.38
CA ASP A 61 5.13 9.20 7.46
C ASP A 61 3.82 8.91 8.23
N PRO A 62 3.43 7.63 8.40
CA PRO A 62 2.15 7.26 9.01
C PRO A 62 2.05 7.61 10.50
N ARG A 63 3.18 7.84 11.18
CA ARG A 63 3.21 8.18 12.61
C ARG A 63 3.17 9.68 12.86
N SER A 64 3.38 10.48 11.82
CA SER A 64 3.31 11.93 11.82
C SER A 64 1.86 12.42 11.99
N ASN A 65 1.69 13.69 12.35
CA ASN A 65 0.36 14.25 12.58
C ASN A 65 -0.52 14.18 11.31
N GLU A 66 0.06 14.50 10.16
CA GLU A 66 -0.59 14.39 8.85
C GLU A 66 -0.95 12.94 8.52
N GLY A 67 0.00 12.01 8.64
CA GLY A 67 -0.25 10.59 8.39
C GLY A 67 -1.36 10.00 9.27
N LYS A 68 -1.40 10.37 10.55
CA LYS A 68 -2.48 9.99 11.48
C LYS A 68 -3.84 10.53 11.07
N GLN A 69 -3.91 11.78 10.60
CA GLN A 69 -5.17 12.35 10.11
C GLN A 69 -5.65 11.61 8.86
N ILE A 70 -4.74 11.31 7.93
CA ILE A 70 -5.07 10.55 6.73
C ILE A 70 -5.55 9.14 7.10
N LEU A 71 -4.85 8.43 7.99
CA LEU A 71 -5.26 7.09 8.45
C LEU A 71 -6.65 7.13 9.12
N ALA A 72 -6.92 8.13 9.95
CA ALA A 72 -8.23 8.29 10.58
C ALA A 72 -9.37 8.45 9.56
N LEU A 73 -9.13 9.10 8.41
CA LEU A 73 -10.11 9.20 7.33
C LEU A 73 -10.45 7.83 6.73
N PHE A 74 -9.45 6.95 6.58
CA PHE A 74 -9.65 5.58 6.10
C PHE A 74 -10.31 4.68 7.14
N GLU A 75 -9.94 4.82 8.42
CA GLU A 75 -10.55 4.04 9.52
C GLU A 75 -12.01 4.43 9.77
N THR A 76 -12.38 5.71 9.59
CA THR A 76 -13.74 6.17 9.89
C THR A 76 -14.76 5.86 8.78
N ALA A 77 -14.31 5.44 7.60
CA ALA A 77 -15.14 5.10 6.46
C ALA A 77 -15.45 3.59 6.35
N GLY A 78 -14.98 2.76 7.29
CA GLY A 78 -15.20 1.32 7.37
C GLY A 78 -16.45 0.89 8.14
#